data_AF-A0A7J9GP64-F1
#
_entry.id   AF-A0A7J9GP64-F1
#
_cell.length_a   1.000
_cell.length_b   1.000
_cell.length_c   1.000
_cell.angle_alpha   90.00
_cell.angle_beta   90.00
_cell.angle_gamma   90.00
#
_symmetry.space_group_name_H-M   'P 1'
#
loop_
_entity.id
_entity.type
_entity.pdbx_description
1 polymer ?
#
loop_
_entity_poly.entity_id
_entity_poly.type
_entity_poly.pdbx_seq_one_letter_code
_entity_poly.pdbx_strand_id
1 'polypeptide(L)'
;MFNYGIGIHLLESESVPKKKEKINPKDNHISFQCSDMKQVIRKLEAMKIEYVTAVVEEGGIQVDQLFFHDPDGYMIEICNCQNLPVLPLTSCPLKLPSSSSSNTAAPSL
;
A
#
# COMPACT_ATOMS: atom_id res chain seq x y z
N MET A 1 -11.32 7.49 5.81
CA MET A 1 -10.57 8.53 5.07
C MET A 1 -11.08 8.51 3.63
N PHE A 2 -11.73 9.57 3.15
CA PHE A 2 -12.28 9.63 1.79
C PHE A 2 -11.61 10.79 1.06
N ASN A 3 -10.70 10.47 0.14
CA ASN A 3 -10.25 11.41 -0.88
C ASN A 3 -9.79 10.61 -2.10
N TYR A 4 -9.85 11.18 -3.30
CA TYR A 4 -9.51 10.51 -4.57
C TYR A 4 -10.35 9.25 -4.91
N GLY A 5 -11.53 9.08 -4.29
CA GLY A 5 -12.41 7.93 -4.54
C GLY A 5 -11.97 6.63 -3.84
N ILE A 6 -11.00 6.68 -2.92
CA ILE A 6 -10.51 5.53 -2.16
C ILE A 6 -10.83 5.72 -0.68
N GLY A 7 -11.25 4.63 -0.04
CA GLY A 7 -11.49 4.54 1.40
C GLY A 7 -10.71 3.39 2.02
N ILE A 8 -9.95 3.67 3.09
CA ILE A 8 -9.28 2.66 3.92
C ILE A 8 -10.04 2.56 5.23
N HIS A 9 -10.44 1.34 5.59
CA HIS A 9 -11.01 0.99 6.90
C HIS A 9 -10.03 0.10 7.65
N LEU A 10 -9.75 0.45 8.90
CA LEU A 10 -9.04 -0.41 9.84
C LEU A 10 -10.09 -1.07 10.73
N LEU A 11 -10.12 -2.39 10.73
CA LEU A 11 -11.08 -3.19 11.48
C LEU A 11 -10.35 -3.91 12.60
N GLU A 12 -10.79 -3.66 13.83
CA GLU A 12 -10.29 -4.35 15.01
C GLU A 12 -10.99 -5.69 15.19
N SER A 13 -10.25 -6.72 15.59
CA SER A 13 -10.75 -8.05 15.91
C SER A 13 -9.88 -8.66 16.99
N GLU A 14 -10.47 -9.38 17.94
CA GLU A 14 -9.72 -10.13 18.95
C GLU A 14 -9.02 -11.37 18.37
N SER A 15 -9.49 -11.85 17.23
CA SER A 15 -9.06 -13.09 16.58
C SER A 15 -8.36 -12.77 15.25
N VAL A 16 -7.21 -12.10 15.33
CA VAL A 16 -6.35 -11.86 14.16
C VAL A 16 -5.26 -12.93 14.10
N PRO A 17 -5.07 -13.62 12.96
CA PRO A 17 -3.94 -14.54 12.80
C PRO A 17 -2.62 -13.78 12.97
N LYS A 18 -1.86 -14.11 14.01
CA LYS A 18 -0.57 -13.49 14.26
C LYS A 18 0.43 -13.92 13.19
N LYS A 19 0.89 -12.97 12.38
CA LYS A 19 2.02 -13.19 11.47
C LYS A 19 3.31 -12.99 12.25
N LYS A 20 3.95 -14.09 12.63
CA LYS A 20 5.24 -14.08 13.35
C LYS A 20 6.40 -14.38 12.41
N GLU A 21 6.38 -13.76 11.24
CA GLU A 21 7.42 -13.95 10.26
C GLU A 21 8.55 -12.93 10.49
N LYS A 22 9.74 -13.26 10.01
CA LYS A 22 10.85 -12.31 9.99
C LYS A 22 10.47 -11.17 9.06
N ILE A 23 10.89 -9.94 9.36
CA ILE A 23 10.64 -8.81 8.47
C ILE A 23 11.26 -9.11 7.09
N ASN A 24 10.41 -9.11 6.07
CA ASN A 24 10.78 -9.42 4.70
C ASN A 24 10.26 -8.30 3.79
N PRO A 25 11.11 -7.34 3.37
CA PRO A 25 10.71 -6.21 2.52
C PRO A 25 9.96 -6.56 1.22
N LYS A 26 9.98 -7.82 0.78
CA LYS A 26 9.31 -8.30 -0.44
C LYS A 26 7.90 -8.84 -0.21
N ASP A 27 7.45 -9.04 1.03
CA ASP A 27 6.09 -9.50 1.30
C ASP A 27 5.07 -8.36 1.20
N ASN A 28 3.78 -8.71 1.15
CA ASN A 28 2.69 -7.74 1.08
C ASN A 28 2.71 -6.78 2.28
N HIS A 29 2.69 -5.48 2.00
CA HIS A 29 2.71 -4.41 2.99
C HIS A 29 1.83 -3.22 2.57
N ILE A 30 1.54 -2.37 3.55
CA ILE A 30 0.97 -1.04 3.32
C ILE A 30 2.07 -0.01 3.53
N SER A 31 2.28 0.84 2.52
CA SER A 31 3.31 1.88 2.54
C SER A 31 2.73 3.24 2.92
N PHE A 32 3.42 3.96 3.80
CA PHE A 32 3.11 5.34 4.14
C PHE A 32 4.28 6.24 3.82
N GLN A 33 3.95 7.47 3.43
CA GLN A 33 4.96 8.48 3.16
C GLN A 33 5.32 9.23 4.44
N CYS A 34 6.62 9.51 4.64
CA CYS A 34 7.06 10.38 5.72
C CYS A 34 8.09 11.42 5.21
N SER A 35 8.01 12.64 5.74
CA SER A 35 8.98 13.70 5.48
C SER A 35 10.24 13.59 6.33
N ASP A 36 10.17 12.93 7.50
CA ASP A 36 11.29 12.76 8.42
C ASP A 36 11.41 11.31 8.90
N MET A 37 12.13 10.51 8.12
CA MET A 37 12.44 9.11 8.43
C MET A 37 13.18 8.94 9.76
N LYS A 38 14.02 9.91 10.13
CA LYS A 38 14.82 9.82 11.36
C LYS A 38 13.92 9.90 12.59
N GLN A 39 12.86 10.69 12.55
CA GLN A 39 11.86 10.71 13.63
C GLN A 39 11.13 9.39 13.77
N VAL A 40 10.81 8.71 12.67
CA VAL A 40 10.18 7.39 12.71
C VAL A 40 11.10 6.37 13.37
N ILE A 41 12.36 6.29 12.92
CA ILE A 41 13.36 5.37 13.50
C ILE A 41 13.50 5.57 15.01
N ARG A 42 13.66 6.83 15.47
CA ARG A 42 13.77 7.13 16.91
C ARG A 42 12.55 6.64 17.71
N LYS A 43 11.34 6.74 17.13
CA LYS A 43 10.13 6.26 17.79
C LYS A 43 10.09 4.73 17.84
N LEU A 44 10.45 4.05 16.75
CA LEU A 44 10.52 2.58 16.73
C LEU A 44 11.53 2.06 17.74
N GLU A 45 12.72 2.66 17.80
CA GLU A 45 13.76 2.33 18.79
C GLU A 45 13.28 2.54 20.23
N ALA A 46 12.63 3.67 20.52
CA ALA A 46 12.07 3.97 21.85
C ALA A 46 10.99 2.96 22.26
N MET A 47 10.21 2.46 21.29
CA MET A 47 9.19 1.44 21.47
C MET A 47 9.75 0.01 21.42
N LYS A 48 11.04 -0.17 21.15
CA LYS A 48 11.72 -1.46 20.95
C LYS A 48 11.07 -2.32 19.86
N ILE A 49 10.59 -1.67 18.80
CA ILE A 49 10.07 -2.34 17.61
C ILE A 49 11.22 -2.62 16.66
N GLU A 50 11.38 -3.88 16.25
CA GLU A 50 12.37 -4.27 15.25
C GLU A 50 12.00 -3.70 13.88
N TYR A 51 13.00 -3.27 13.13
CA TYR A 51 12.84 -2.74 11.78
C TYR A 51 14.01 -3.13 10.89
N VAL A 52 13.80 -3.05 9.57
CA VAL A 52 14.87 -3.14 8.56
C VAL A 52 14.77 -1.95 7.62
N THR A 53 15.93 -1.47 7.16
CA THR A 53 16.01 -0.39 6.17
C THR A 53 16.51 -0.93 4.84
N ALA A 54 16.00 -0.37 3.74
CA ALA A 54 16.51 -0.60 2.40
C ALA A 54 16.65 0.72 1.66
N VAL A 55 17.49 0.74 0.64
CA VAL A 55 17.61 1.83 -0.32
C VAL A 55 17.41 1.24 -1.70
N VAL A 56 16.53 1.84 -2.49
CA VAL A 56 16.31 1.47 -3.90
C VAL A 56 16.62 2.67 -4.78
N GLU A 57 17.12 2.41 -5.98
CA GLU A 57 17.42 3.45 -6.97
C GLU A 57 16.54 3.26 -8.19
N GLU A 58 15.77 4.28 -8.55
CA GLU A 58 14.91 4.31 -9.73
C GLU A 58 15.15 5.62 -10.49
N GLY A 59 15.58 5.53 -11.75
CA GLY A 59 15.83 6.71 -12.58
C GLY A 59 16.91 7.65 -12.01
N GLY A 60 17.88 7.12 -11.25
CA GLY A 60 18.91 7.91 -10.56
C GLY A 60 18.43 8.59 -9.27
N ILE A 61 17.21 8.33 -8.84
CA ILE A 61 16.63 8.83 -7.59
C ILE A 61 16.71 7.72 -6.54
N GLN A 62 17.33 8.02 -5.40
CA GLN A 62 17.35 7.10 -4.27
C GLN A 62 16.09 7.27 -3.42
N VAL A 63 15.49 6.15 -3.07
CA VAL A 63 14.34 6.05 -2.17
C VAL A 63 14.76 5.22 -0.97
N ASP A 64 14.64 5.83 0.20
CA ASP A 64 14.82 5.17 1.49
C ASP A 64 13.52 4.51 1.88
N GLN A 65 13.63 3.25 2.31
CA GLN A 65 12.51 2.44 2.78
C GLN A 65 12.83 1.90 4.17
N LEU A 66 11.81 1.85 5.02
CA LEU A 66 11.87 1.34 6.38
C LEU A 66 10.69 0.38 6.58
N PHE A 67 10.97 -0.86 6.96
CA PHE A 67 9.96 -1.89 7.15
C PHE A 67 9.94 -2.34 8.60
N PHE A 68 8.75 -2.52 9.15
CA PHE A 68 8.55 -3.08 10.48
C PHE A 68 7.18 -3.78 10.56
N HIS A 69 7.00 -4.59 11.58
CA HIS A 69 5.69 -5.15 11.90
C HIS A 69 4.95 -4.26 12.91
N ASP A 70 3.65 -4.08 12.71
CA ASP A 70 2.78 -3.59 13.77
C ASP A 70 2.59 -4.67 14.87
N PRO A 71 1.91 -4.36 15.99
CA PRO A 71 1.70 -5.32 17.08
C PRO A 71 0.96 -6.61 16.67
N ASP A 72 0.18 -6.58 15.58
CA ASP A 72 -0.58 -7.71 15.07
C ASP A 72 0.20 -8.53 14.02
N GLY A 73 1.37 -8.04 13.59
CA GLY A 73 2.26 -8.70 12.64
C GLY A 73 2.06 -8.27 11.19
N TYR A 74 1.28 -7.21 10.92
CA TYR A 74 1.17 -6.66 9.58
C TYR A 74 2.41 -5.85 9.23
N MET A 75 2.93 -6.05 8.01
CA MET A 75 4.05 -5.27 7.53
C MET A 75 3.62 -3.85 7.16
N ILE A 76 4.34 -2.90 7.71
CA ILE A 76 4.26 -1.48 7.39
C ILE A 76 5.58 -1.07 6.74
N GLU A 77 5.49 -0.37 5.60
CA GLU A 77 6.60 0.35 5.01
C GLU A 77 6.44 1.84 5.26
N ILE A 78 7.53 2.52 5.58
CA ILE A 78 7.65 3.96 5.47
C ILE A 78 8.68 4.27 4.39
N CYS A 79 8.31 5.10 3.41
CA CYS A 79 9.22 5.52 2.35
C CYS A 79 9.19 7.03 2.09
N ASN A 80 10.25 7.51 1.44
CA ASN A 80 10.31 8.85 0.86
C ASN A 80 10.02 8.85 -0.66
N CYS A 81 9.10 7.99 -1.10
CA CYS A 81 8.76 7.76 -2.50
C CYS A 81 8.24 9.00 -3.25
N GLN A 82 7.88 10.10 -2.56
CA GLN A 82 7.53 11.38 -3.21
C GLN A 82 8.65 11.97 -4.06
N ASN A 83 9.88 11.51 -3.86
CA ASN A 83 11.00 11.91 -4.70
C ASN A 83 10.84 11.37 -6.12
N LEU A 84 10.08 10.29 -6.31
CA LEU A 84 9.84 9.71 -7.63
C LEU A 84 8.81 10.54 -8.41
N PRO A 85 9.05 10.80 -9.71
CA PRO A 85 8.08 11.47 -10.55
C PRO A 85 6.85 10.58 -10.75
N VAL A 86 5.68 11.03 -10.26
CA VAL A 86 4.41 10.37 -10.56
C VAL A 86 4.01 10.72 -11.99
N LEU A 87 4.25 9.79 -12.92
CA LEU A 87 3.75 9.91 -14.27
C LEU A 87 2.25 9.56 -14.27
N PRO A 88 1.36 10.47 -14.72
CA PRO A 88 -0.03 10.13 -14.90
C PRO A 88 -0.14 8.96 -15.87
N LEU A 89 -0.88 7.92 -15.49
CA LEU A 89 -1.32 6.93 -16.46
C LEU A 89 -2.21 7.69 -17.45
N THR A 90 -1.70 7.94 -18.66
CA THR A 90 -2.50 8.52 -19.74
C THR A 90 -3.76 7.68 -19.85
N SER A 91 -4.94 8.33 -19.80
CA SER A 91 -6.23 7.67 -19.87
C SER A 91 -6.25 6.75 -21.10
N CYS A 92 -6.02 5.47 -20.89
CA CYS A 92 -6.21 4.49 -21.93
C CYS A 92 -7.69 4.58 -22.29
N PRO A 93 -8.08 4.83 -23.55
CA PRO A 93 -9.49 4.86 -23.90
C PRO A 93 -10.07 3.48 -23.55
N LEU A 94 -10.83 3.41 -22.46
CA LEU A 94 -11.59 2.21 -22.14
C LEU A 94 -12.54 2.02 -23.31
N LYS A 95 -12.26 1.01 -24.15
CA LYS A 95 -13.22 0.54 -25.14
C LYS A 95 -14.38 -0.04 -24.35
N LEU A 96 -15.40 0.80 -24.13
CA LEU A 96 -16.69 0.34 -23.66
C LEU A 96 -17.15 -0.79 -24.58
N PRO A 97 -17.51 -1.97 -24.05
CA PRO A 97 -18.09 -3.01 -24.86
C PRO A 97 -19.34 -2.43 -25.54
N SER A 98 -19.38 -2.51 -26.87
CA SER A 98 -20.56 -2.12 -27.64
C SER A 98 -21.74 -2.91 -27.09
N SER A 99 -22.79 -2.21 -26.66
CA SER A 99 -24.05 -2.84 -26.29
C SER A 99 -24.63 -3.51 -27.54
N SER A 100 -24.29 -4.78 -27.76
CA SER A 100 -25.06 -5.64 -28.65
C SER A 100 -26.36 -5.92 -27.92
N SER A 101 -27.40 -5.14 -28.23
CA SER A 101 -28.77 -5.40 -27.80
C SER A 101 -29.23 -6.73 -28.40
N SER A 102 -28.89 -7.85 -27.77
CA SER A 102 -29.57 -9.11 -28.00
C SER A 102 -30.92 -9.01 -27.29
N ASN A 103 -31.94 -8.55 -28.03
CA ASN A 103 -33.33 -8.72 -27.64
C ASN A 103 -33.58 -10.23 -27.43
N THR A 104 -33.56 -10.67 -26.18
CA THR A 104 -34.07 -11.98 -25.81
C THR A 104 -35.49 -11.76 -25.31
N ALA A 105 -36.47 -12.15 -26.13
CA ALA A 105 -37.88 -12.07 -25.79
C ALA A 105 -38.15 -12.87 -24.50
N ALA A 106 -38.86 -12.26 -23.55
CA ALA A 106 -39.35 -12.94 -22.36
C ALA A 106 -40.41 -13.98 -22.75
N PRO A 107 -40.47 -15.15 -22.10
CA PRO A 107 -41.55 -16.09 -22.32
C PRO A 107 -42.83 -15.58 -21.64
N SER A 108 -43.93 -15.61 -22.38
CA SER A 108 -45.27 -15.31 -21.87
C SER A 108 -45.70 -16.40 -20.88
N LEU A 109 -46.30 -15.98 -19.76
CA LEU A 109 -47.14 -16.83 -18.89
C LEU A 109 -48.45 -17.17 -19.57
#